data_AF-A0AAI9HH72-F1
#
_entry.id   AF-A0AAI9HH72-F1
#
_cell.length_a   1.000
_cell.length_b   1.000
_cell.length_c   1.000
_cell.angle_alpha   90.00
_cell.angle_beta   90.00
_cell.angle_gamma   90.00
#
_symmetry.space_group_name_H-M   'P 1'
#
loop_
_entity.id
_entity.type
_entity.pdbx_description
1 polymer ?
#
loop_
_entity_poly.entity_id
_entity_poly.type
_entity_poly.pdbx_seq_one_letter_code
_entity_poly.pdbx_strand_id
1 'polypeptide(L)'
;MQDYIIFGHGYEGEVREYDDNLDVIRVVSKPVLIKAGDPTPASAVLRSFNLQVVVMPCHGKFYNVAAESLPTEDELKIAIMQENPSPVPQR
;
A
#
# COMPACT_ATOMS: atom_id res chain seq x y z
N MET A 1 7.49 12.80 -8.72
CA MET A 1 7.00 11.43 -8.41
C MET A 1 7.42 11.11 -6.99
N GLN A 2 6.52 10.46 -6.25
CA GLN A 2 6.71 10.10 -4.84
C GLN A 2 6.39 8.62 -4.64
N ASP A 3 7.04 8.00 -3.65
CA ASP A 3 6.76 6.65 -3.20
C ASP A 3 5.54 6.63 -2.28
N TYR A 4 4.64 5.67 -2.51
CA TYR A 4 3.46 5.43 -1.69
C TYR A 4 3.43 3.99 -1.23
N ILE A 5 3.34 3.81 0.08
CA ILE A 5 3.25 2.51 0.74
C ILE A 5 1.77 2.11 0.81
N ILE A 6 1.43 0.95 0.26
CA ILE A 6 0.04 0.53 0.06
C ILE A 6 -0.34 -0.57 1.05
N PHE A 7 -1.43 -0.36 1.78
CA PHE A 7 -2.04 -1.35 2.67
C PHE A 7 -3.51 -1.60 2.32
N GLY A 8 -3.90 -2.88 2.28
CA GLY A 8 -5.25 -3.31 1.94
C GLY A 8 -5.40 -3.87 0.51
N HIS A 9 -6.53 -4.55 0.28
CA HIS A 9 -6.86 -5.21 -1.00
C HIS A 9 -5.77 -6.15 -1.55
N GLY A 10 -5.04 -6.82 -0.65
CA GLY A 10 -3.97 -7.77 -0.98
C GLY A 10 -2.59 -7.11 -1.16
N TYR A 11 -2.47 -5.82 -0.86
CA TYR A 11 -1.20 -5.11 -0.72
C TYR A 11 -0.90 -4.94 0.76
N GLU A 12 0.24 -5.42 1.23
CA GLU A 12 0.64 -5.29 2.63
C GLU A 12 2.07 -4.73 2.66
N GLY A 13 2.17 -3.40 2.55
CA GLY A 13 3.45 -2.72 2.55
C GLY A 13 4.13 -2.58 1.18
N GLU A 14 3.43 -2.88 0.08
CA GLU A 14 3.99 -2.69 -1.27
C GLU A 14 4.20 -1.21 -1.57
N VAL A 15 5.34 -0.86 -2.15
CA VAL A 15 5.66 0.51 -2.56
C VAL A 15 5.42 0.67 -4.05
N ARG A 16 4.76 1.78 -4.42
CA ARG A 16 4.62 2.21 -5.82
C ARG A 16 4.81 3.70 -5.96
N GLU A 17 5.38 4.08 -7.10
CA GLU A 17 5.53 5.48 -7.48
C GLU A 17 4.23 6.00 -8.12
N TYR A 18 3.81 7.18 -7.67
CA TYR A 18 2.73 7.94 -8.30
C TYR A 18 3.13 9.42 -8.45
N ASP A 19 2.24 10.20 -9.06
CA ASP A 19 2.37 11.65 -9.12
C ASP A 19 2.45 12.26 -7.72
N ASP A 20 3.11 13.41 -7.64
CA ASP A 20 3.32 14.08 -6.37
C ASP A 20 2.01 14.59 -5.80
N ASN A 21 1.86 14.46 -4.49
CA ASN A 21 0.75 15.04 -3.74
C ASN A 21 -0.66 14.52 -4.04
N LEU A 22 -0.77 13.25 -4.43
CA LEU A 22 -2.05 12.57 -4.45
C LEU A 22 -2.60 12.35 -3.02
N ASP A 23 -3.88 12.69 -2.84
CA ASP A 23 -4.66 12.38 -1.64
C ASP A 23 -5.36 11.01 -1.75
N VAL A 24 -5.47 10.46 -2.97
CA VAL A 24 -6.13 9.18 -3.24
C VAL A 24 -5.36 8.40 -4.29
N ILE A 25 -5.15 7.11 -4.04
CA ILE A 25 -4.55 6.18 -5.01
C ILE A 25 -5.57 5.11 -5.39
N ARG A 26 -5.64 4.83 -6.70
CA ARG A 26 -6.45 3.73 -7.22
C ARG A 26 -5.60 2.48 -7.42
N VAL A 27 -5.92 1.41 -6.68
CA VAL A 27 -5.25 0.11 -6.78
C VAL A 27 -6.20 -0.95 -7.31
N VAL A 28 -5.68 -2.03 -7.88
CA VAL A 28 -6.46 -3.20 -8.29
C VAL A 28 -6.16 -4.35 -7.34
N SER A 29 -7.19 -5.01 -6.81
CA SER A 29 -7.02 -6.13 -5.86
C SER A 29 -6.02 -7.15 -6.37
N LYS A 30 -5.04 -7.54 -5.54
CA LYS A 30 -4.22 -8.70 -5.87
C LYS A 30 -5.05 -9.98 -5.75
N PRO A 31 -4.94 -10.91 -6.70
CA PRO A 31 -5.54 -12.22 -6.54
C PRO A 31 -4.88 -12.91 -5.34
N VAL A 32 -5.69 -13.37 -4.39
CA VAL A 32 -5.21 -14.23 -3.30
C VAL A 32 -4.77 -15.54 -3.94
N LEU A 33 -3.47 -15.82 -3.93
CA LEU A 33 -2.93 -17.11 -4.36
C LEU A 33 -3.43 -18.19 -3.38
N ILE A 34 -4.53 -18.85 -3.75
CA ILE A 34 -5.06 -19.95 -2.98
C ILE A 34 -4.08 -21.13 -3.12
N LYS A 35 -3.74 -21.79 -2.00
CA LYS A 35 -2.85 -22.97 -1.98
C LYS A 35 -3.34 -24.03 -2.97
N ALA A 36 -2.40 -24.72 -3.62
CA ALA A 36 -2.70 -25.80 -4.56
C ALA A 36 -3.55 -26.88 -3.88
N GLY A 37 -4.82 -26.99 -4.26
CA GLY A 37 -5.77 -27.96 -3.70
C GLY A 37 -7.22 -27.46 -3.61
N ASP A 38 -7.44 -26.15 -3.57
CA ASP A 38 -8.80 -25.58 -3.58
C ASP A 38 -9.27 -25.28 -5.02
N PRO A 39 -10.55 -25.51 -5.36
CA PRO A 39 -11.09 -25.14 -6.66
C PRO A 39 -10.94 -23.64 -6.84
N THR A 40 -10.06 -23.23 -7.77
CA THR A 40 -9.92 -21.84 -8.22
C THR A 40 -11.31 -21.24 -8.43
N PRO A 41 -11.72 -20.20 -7.69
CA PRO A 41 -12.99 -19.55 -7.96
C PRO A 41 -12.88 -18.91 -9.34
N ALA A 42 -13.75 -19.35 -10.25
CA ALA A 42 -13.86 -18.82 -11.59
C ALA A 42 -14.11 -17.30 -11.49
N SER A 43 -13.17 -16.51 -12.02
CA SER A 43 -13.07 -15.06 -11.85
C SER A 43 -12.71 -14.61 -10.43
N ALA A 44 -11.42 -14.53 -10.13
CA ALA A 44 -10.92 -13.46 -9.28
C ALA A 44 -11.21 -12.13 -10.00
N VAL A 45 -12.41 -11.59 -9.82
CA VAL A 45 -12.84 -10.33 -10.43
C VAL A 45 -11.88 -9.26 -9.93
N LEU A 46 -10.99 -8.79 -10.81
CA LEU A 46 -10.10 -7.68 -10.54
C LEU A 46 -10.97 -6.45 -10.25
N ARG A 47 -11.13 -6.12 -8.97
CA ARG A 47 -11.82 -4.92 -8.53
C ARG A 47 -10.80 -3.82 -8.29
N SER A 48 -11.11 -2.63 -8.76
CA SER A 48 -10.34 -1.44 -8.44
C SER A 48 -10.89 -0.76 -7.20
N PHE A 49 -10.01 -0.32 -6.31
CA PHE A 49 -10.34 0.34 -5.06
C PHE A 49 -9.58 1.66 -4.98
N ASN A 50 -10.19 2.64 -4.30
CA ASN A 50 -9.58 3.93 -4.03
C ASN A 50 -9.16 3.97 -2.57
N LEU A 51 -7.87 4.14 -2.33
CA LEU A 51 -7.25 4.21 -1.02
C LEU A 51 -6.92 5.66 -0.70
N GLN A 52 -7.30 6.11 0.50
CA GLN A 52 -6.94 7.43 0.98
C GLN A 52 -5.46 7.44 1.35
N VAL A 53 -4.77 8.50 0.97
CA VAL A 53 -3.36 8.71 1.32
C VAL A 53 -3.30 9.52 2.60
N VAL A 54 -2.52 9.02 3.55
CA VAL A 54 -2.17 9.73 4.78
C VAL A 54 -0.65 9.77 4.89
N VAL A 55 -0.12 10.90 5.32
CA VAL A 55 1.31 11.05 5.62
C VAL A 55 1.54 10.55 7.04
N MET A 56 2.31 9.47 7.18
CA MET A 56 2.62 8.87 8.47
C MET A 56 4.07 9.10 8.89
N PRO A 57 4.35 9.50 10.14
CA PRO A 57 5.70 9.58 10.67
C PRO A 57 6.24 8.19 11.03
N CYS A 58 7.48 7.90 10.66
CA CYS A 58 8.20 6.70 11.09
C CYS A 58 9.71 7.00 11.17
N HIS A 59 10.33 6.73 12.33
CA HIS A 59 11.76 6.98 12.59
C HIS A 59 12.24 8.42 12.22
N GLY A 60 11.42 9.43 12.50
CA GLY A 60 11.75 10.84 12.23
C GLY A 60 11.67 11.25 10.75
N LYS A 61 11.13 10.37 9.90
CA LYS A 61 10.82 10.64 8.49
C LYS A 61 9.32 10.50 8.25
N PHE A 62 8.84 11.04 7.13
CA PHE A 62 7.43 10.96 6.73
C PHE A 62 7.29 10.15 5.46
N TYR A 63 6.21 9.37 5.36
CA TYR A 63 5.95 8.52 4.21
C TYR A 63 4.49 8.66 3.79
N ASN A 64 4.23 8.64 2.49
CA ASN A 64 2.87 8.55 1.99
C ASN A 64 2.36 7.11 2.16
N VAL A 65 1.24 6.96 2.85
CA VAL A 65 0.63 5.66 3.12
C VAL A 65 -0.78 5.65 2.55
N ALA A 66 -1.03 4.83 1.54
CA ALA A 66 -2.35 4.64 0.94
C ALA A 66 -3.02 3.42 1.56
N ALA A 67 -4.09 3.63 2.34
CA ALA A 67 -4.75 2.54 3.04
C ALA A 67 -6.27 2.73 3.21
N GLU A 68 -6.99 1.62 3.32
CA GLU A 68 -8.41 1.62 3.73
C GLU A 68 -8.51 1.78 5.26
N SER A 69 -7.61 1.11 5.97
CA SER A 69 -7.39 1.26 7.41
C SER A 69 -5.91 1.54 7.63
N LEU A 70 -5.60 2.51 8.48
CA LEU A 70 -4.20 2.87 8.76
C LEU A 70 -3.46 1.65 9.34
N PRO A 71 -2.25 1.35 8.82
CA PRO A 71 -1.42 0.30 9.38
C PRO A 71 -0.90 0.70 10.76
N THR A 72 -0.48 -0.29 11.53
CA THR A 72 0.30 -0.06 12.75
C THR A 72 1.70 0.46 12.42
N GLU A 73 2.35 1.08 13.41
CA GLU A 73 3.73 1.55 13.24
C GLU A 73 4.69 0.41 12.90
N ASP A 74 4.46 -0.79 13.44
CA ASP A 74 5.32 -1.96 13.19
C ASP A 74 5.15 -2.51 11.76
N GLU A 75 3.92 -2.56 11.24
CA GLU A 75 3.66 -2.91 9.84
C GLU A 75 4.30 -1.89 8.88
N LEU A 76 4.18 -0.60 9.21
CA LEU A 76 4.83 0.46 8.44
C LEU A 76 6.36 0.34 8.47
N LYS A 77 6.96 0.04 9.64
CA LYS A 77 8.40 -0.20 9.75
C LYS A 77 8.86 -1.36 8.89
N ILE A 78 8.13 -2.48 8.91
CA ILE A 78 8.45 -3.66 8.11
C ILE A 78 8.44 -3.29 6.62
N ALA A 79 7.39 -2.61 6.16
CA ALA A 79 7.28 -2.17 4.77
C ALA A 79 8.44 -1.24 4.37
N ILE A 80 8.78 -0.27 5.22
CA ILE A 80 9.90 0.65 4.98
C ILE A 80 11.23 -0.11 4.91
N MET A 81 11.45 -1.09 5.78
CA MET A 81 12.68 -1.88 5.78
C MET A 81 12.78 -2.82 4.57
N GLN A 82 11.66 -3.34 4.08
CA GLN A 82 11.62 -4.28 2.96
C GLN A 82 11.77 -3.57 1.61
N GLU A 83 11.02 -2.50 1.40
CA GLU A 83 10.91 -1.84 0.09
C GLU A 83 11.77 -0.56 0.00
N ASN A 84 12.29 -0.07 1.13
CA ASN A 84 13.14 1.13 1.21
C ASN A 84 12.57 2.36 0.45
N PRO A 85 11.32 2.78 0.72
CA PRO A 85 10.69 3.91 0.05
C PRO A 85 11.38 5.24 0.38
N SER A 86 11.29 6.17 -0.55
CA SER A 86 11.76 7.54 -0.39
C SER A 86 10.85 8.29 0.59
N PRO A 87 11.41 8.91 1.64
CA PRO A 87 10.63 9.75 2.53
C PRO A 87 10.18 11.03 1.82
N VAL A 88 9.05 11.56 2.25
CA VAL A 88 8.49 12.81 1.74
C VAL A 88 8.73 13.98 2.70
N PRO A 89 8.81 15.22 2.19
CA PRO A 89 8.86 16.39 3.05
C PRO A 89 7.57 16.53 3.85
N GLN A 90 7.69 17.01 5.09
CA GLN A 90 6.54 17.36 5.91
C GLN A 90 5.78 18.50 5.23
N ARG A 91 4.50 18.28 4.90
CA ARG A 91 3.60 19.32 4.37
C ARG A 91 3.11 20.23 5.49
#